data_AF-A0A2A4J8M6-F1
#
_entry.id   AF-A0A2A4J8M6-F1
#
_cell.length_a   1.000
_cell.length_b   1.000
_cell.length_c   1.000
_cell.angle_alpha   90.00
_cell.angle_beta   90.00
_cell.angle_gamma   90.00
#
_symmetry.space_group_name_H-M   'P 1'
#
loop_
_entity.id
_entity.type
_entity.pdbx_description
1 polymer ?
#
loop_
_entity_poly.entity_id
_entity_poly.type
_entity_poly.pdbx_seq_one_letter_code
_entity_poly.pdbx_strand_id
1 'polypeptide(L)'
;MRPWVFCTGLRYGDASDFTYLWSRYTSSNVANDQLVMLSAAGCTLNQASLNLFLNTIVSGSDDIRPQDYSSAIASAVRSNEENTMRVFTWLQSNVQQTTTTLGSVSPILNEITARLLNEAQITQYS
;
A
#
# COMPACT_ATOMS: atom_id res chain seq x y z
N MET A 1 -9.84 1.05 -17.98
CA MET A 1 -8.53 0.68 -18.58
C MET A 1 -7.31 1.31 -17.89
N ARG A 2 -7.45 2.26 -16.94
CA ARG A 2 -6.30 2.93 -16.26
C ARG A 2 -5.60 2.14 -15.12
N PRO A 3 -6.30 1.35 -14.28
CA PRO A 3 -5.68 0.76 -13.08
C PRO A 3 -4.51 -0.20 -13.38
N TRP A 4 -4.69 -1.06 -14.38
CA TRP A 4 -3.68 -2.06 -14.75
C TRP A 4 -2.41 -1.43 -15.34
N VAL A 5 -2.55 -0.34 -16.10
CA VAL A 5 -1.41 0.40 -16.67
C VAL A 5 -0.57 1.03 -15.56
N PHE A 6 -1.21 1.70 -14.58
CA PHE A 6 -0.50 2.27 -13.44
C PHE A 6 0.19 1.21 -12.59
N CYS A 7 -0.51 0.12 -12.27
CA CYS A 7 0.05 -0.97 -11.48
C CYS A 7 1.26 -1.62 -12.19
N THR A 8 1.14 -1.87 -13.50
CA THR A 8 2.24 -2.44 -14.30
C THR A 8 3.43 -1.49 -14.39
N GLY A 9 3.18 -0.20 -14.61
CA GLY A 9 4.22 0.82 -14.63
C GLY A 9 4.98 0.88 -13.30
N LEU A 10 4.28 0.86 -12.17
CA LEU A 10 4.94 0.87 -10.85
C LEU A 10 5.66 -0.43 -10.53
N ARG A 11 5.15 -1.58 -10.99
CA ARG A 11 5.76 -2.89 -10.74
C ARG A 11 7.13 -3.02 -11.40
N TYR A 12 7.26 -2.53 -12.62
CA TYR A 12 8.51 -2.63 -13.39
C TYR A 12 9.32 -1.32 -13.43
N GLY A 13 8.78 -0.27 -12.84
CA GLY A 13 9.39 1.05 -12.76
C GLY A 13 10.24 1.26 -11.51
N ASP A 14 10.64 2.51 -11.30
CA ASP A 14 11.48 2.93 -10.18
C ASP A 14 10.80 4.00 -9.30
N ALA A 15 11.59 4.65 -8.44
CA ALA A 15 11.08 5.67 -7.54
C ALA A 15 10.48 6.89 -8.28
N SER A 16 10.99 7.21 -9.48
CA SER A 16 10.49 8.33 -10.29
C SER A 16 9.09 8.06 -10.83
N ASP A 17 8.79 6.82 -11.23
CA ASP A 17 7.44 6.40 -11.64
C ASP A 17 6.43 6.52 -10.50
N PHE A 18 6.86 6.12 -9.28
CA PHE A 18 6.06 6.30 -8.08
C PHE A 18 5.83 7.77 -7.78
N THR A 19 6.88 8.61 -7.81
CA THR A 19 6.76 10.06 -7.58
C THR A 19 5.83 10.71 -8.62
N TYR A 20 5.91 10.29 -9.89
CA TYR A 20 5.01 10.76 -10.93
C TYR A 20 3.56 10.42 -10.59
N LEU A 21 3.26 9.15 -10.28
CA LEU A 21 1.92 8.74 -9.87
C LEU A 21 1.43 9.49 -8.63
N TRP A 22 2.30 9.66 -7.63
CA TRP A 22 1.96 10.36 -6.39
C TRP A 22 1.63 11.83 -6.63
N SER A 23 2.39 12.51 -7.49
CA SER A 23 2.09 13.91 -7.88
C SER A 23 0.74 14.04 -8.58
N ARG A 24 0.36 13.04 -9.39
CA ARG A 24 -0.95 12.99 -10.05
C ARG A 24 -2.06 12.75 -9.03
N TYR A 25 -1.82 11.88 -8.05
CA TYR A 25 -2.74 11.60 -6.95
C TYR A 25 -3.05 12.84 -6.11
N THR A 26 -2.02 13.56 -5.67
CA THR A 26 -2.18 14.77 -4.84
C THR A 26 -2.78 15.95 -5.62
N SER A 27 -2.52 16.05 -6.93
CA SER A 27 -3.11 17.08 -7.79
C SER A 27 -4.56 16.82 -8.21
N SER A 28 -5.06 15.58 -8.06
CA SER A 28 -6.38 15.19 -8.55
C SER A 28 -7.48 15.62 -7.58
N ASN A 29 -8.53 16.24 -8.11
CA ASN A 29 -9.77 16.54 -7.38
C ASN A 29 -10.89 15.51 -7.65
N VAL A 30 -10.61 14.49 -8.48
CA VAL A 30 -11.58 13.45 -8.83
C VAL A 30 -11.37 12.25 -7.92
N ALA A 31 -12.32 12.02 -7.01
CA ALA A 31 -12.24 10.96 -6.00
C ALA A 31 -12.00 9.57 -6.62
N ASN A 32 -12.66 9.25 -7.74
CA ASN A 32 -12.47 7.97 -8.42
C ASN A 32 -11.05 7.81 -8.98
N ASP A 33 -10.45 8.87 -9.52
CA ASP A 33 -9.07 8.82 -10.01
C ASP A 33 -8.08 8.66 -8.87
N GLN A 34 -8.34 9.30 -7.72
CA GLN A 34 -7.56 9.11 -6.50
C GLN A 34 -7.59 7.66 -6.03
N LEU A 35 -8.76 7.02 -5.98
CA LEU A 35 -8.88 5.59 -5.63
C LEU A 35 -8.12 4.68 -6.60
N VAL A 36 -8.18 4.97 -7.90
CA VAL A 36 -7.43 4.21 -8.92
C VAL A 36 -5.92 4.35 -8.71
N MET A 37 -5.42 5.55 -8.42
CA MET A 37 -3.99 5.76 -8.18
C MET A 37 -3.55 5.15 -6.85
N LEU A 38 -4.36 5.30 -5.79
CA LEU A 38 -4.08 4.74 -4.48
C LEU A 38 -4.03 3.21 -4.50
N SER A 39 -4.96 2.57 -5.22
CA SER A 39 -4.94 1.10 -5.41
C SER A 39 -3.74 0.63 -6.23
N ALA A 40 -3.23 1.43 -7.16
CA ALA A 40 -2.04 1.11 -7.93
C ALA A 40 -0.73 1.39 -7.17
N ALA A 41 -0.71 2.34 -6.23
CA ALA A 41 0.51 2.77 -5.51
C ALA A 41 1.25 1.60 -4.84
N GLY A 42 0.51 0.64 -4.26
CA GLY A 42 1.09 -0.56 -3.66
C GLY A 42 1.73 -1.53 -4.66
N CYS A 43 1.50 -1.40 -5.96
CA CYS A 43 2.12 -2.26 -6.98
C CYS A 43 3.62 -2.02 -7.17
N THR A 44 4.20 -0.99 -6.55
CA THR A 44 5.64 -0.77 -6.61
C THR A 44 6.44 -1.92 -5.98
N LEU A 45 7.50 -2.37 -6.66
CA LEU A 45 8.51 -3.27 -6.09
C LEU A 45 9.71 -2.50 -5.51
N ASN A 46 9.75 -1.18 -5.70
CA ASN A 46 10.79 -0.34 -5.13
C ASN A 46 10.56 -0.15 -3.62
N GLN A 47 11.51 -0.61 -2.80
CA GLN A 47 11.39 -0.55 -1.33
C GLN A 47 11.23 0.87 -0.79
N ALA A 48 11.94 1.85 -1.38
CA ALA A 48 11.86 3.24 -0.91
C ALA A 48 10.48 3.84 -1.20
N SER A 49 9.91 3.55 -2.37
CA SER A 49 8.55 3.95 -2.74
C SER A 49 7.49 3.29 -1.85
N LEU A 50 7.63 1.99 -1.56
CA LEU A 50 6.73 1.30 -0.63
C LEU A 50 6.79 1.91 0.77
N ASN A 51 8.00 2.19 1.28
CA ASN A 51 8.17 2.82 2.59
C ASN A 51 7.57 4.24 2.62
N LEU A 52 7.76 5.03 1.55
CA LEU A 52 7.13 6.34 1.42
C LEU A 52 5.60 6.21 1.50
N PHE A 53 5.03 5.27 0.76
CA PHE A 53 3.59 5.03 0.76
C PHE A 53 3.05 4.66 2.15
N LEU A 54 3.70 3.69 2.82
CA LEU A 54 3.34 3.27 4.17
C LEU A 54 3.46 4.41 5.19
N ASN A 55 4.53 5.19 5.11
CA ASN A 55 4.72 6.36 5.94
C ASN A 55 3.61 7.39 5.73
N THR A 56 3.16 7.60 4.49
CA THR A 56 2.06 8.52 4.22
C THR A 56 0.74 8.00 4.80
N ILE A 57 0.43 6.70 4.69
CA ILE A 57 -0.76 6.08 5.31
C ILE A 57 -0.83 6.38 6.81
N VAL A 58 0.30 6.29 7.52
CA VAL A 58 0.33 6.50 8.98
C VAL A 58 0.80 7.90 9.38
N SER A 59 0.99 8.83 8.43
CA SER A 59 1.53 10.16 8.72
C SER A 59 0.58 11.02 9.56
N GLY A 60 -0.73 10.77 9.49
CA GLY A 60 -1.75 11.65 10.06
C GLY A 60 -1.96 12.95 9.27
N SER A 61 -1.37 13.05 8.06
CA SER A 61 -1.64 14.12 7.11
C SER A 61 -2.95 13.87 6.35
N ASP A 62 -3.50 14.91 5.74
CA ASP A 62 -4.68 14.83 4.88
C ASP A 62 -4.36 14.32 3.45
N ASP A 63 -3.13 13.86 3.21
CA ASP A 63 -2.71 13.33 1.89
C ASP A 63 -3.55 12.11 1.48
N ILE A 64 -3.89 11.25 2.43
CA ILE A 64 -4.82 10.14 2.23
C ILE A 64 -6.01 10.37 3.14
N ARG A 65 -7.21 10.36 2.56
CA ARG A 65 -8.42 10.57 3.32
C ARG A 65 -8.64 9.40 4.28
N PRO A 66 -9.13 9.63 5.52
CA PRO A 66 -9.30 8.55 6.50
C PRO A 66 -10.14 7.36 6.01
N GLN A 67 -11.16 7.60 5.18
CA GLN A 67 -11.99 6.54 4.61
C GLN A 67 -11.25 5.64 3.60
N ASP A 68 -10.14 6.12 3.04
CA ASP A 68 -9.37 5.43 2.00
C ASP A 68 -8.17 4.65 2.57
N TYR A 69 -7.89 4.76 3.88
CA TYR A 69 -6.79 4.04 4.55
C TYR A 69 -6.88 2.53 4.38
N SER A 70 -8.07 1.94 4.48
CA SER A 70 -8.26 0.50 4.29
C SER A 70 -7.83 0.05 2.89
N SER A 71 -8.20 0.82 1.86
CA SER A 71 -7.81 0.57 0.47
C SER A 71 -6.31 0.74 0.25
N ALA A 72 -5.69 1.76 0.89
CA ALA A 72 -4.25 2.01 0.81
C ALA A 72 -3.44 0.86 1.45
N ILE A 73 -3.86 0.42 2.64
CA ILE A 73 -3.22 -0.69 3.37
C ILE A 73 -3.34 -1.99 2.57
N ALA A 74 -4.55 -2.31 2.09
CA ALA A 74 -4.76 -3.50 1.26
C ALA A 74 -3.92 -3.45 -0.02
N SER A 75 -3.80 -2.29 -0.66
CA SER A 75 -2.92 -2.10 -1.81
C SER A 75 -1.45 -2.35 -1.44
N ALA A 76 -0.95 -1.74 -0.35
CA ALA A 76 0.44 -1.89 0.07
C ALA A 76 0.81 -3.35 0.35
N VAL A 77 -0.09 -4.12 0.99
CA VAL A 77 0.16 -5.53 1.36
C VAL A 77 -0.03 -6.47 0.18
N ARG A 78 -1.15 -6.38 -0.54
CA ARG A 78 -1.60 -7.44 -1.47
C ARG A 78 -1.09 -7.27 -2.90
N SER A 79 -0.63 -6.08 -3.28
CA SER A 79 -0.35 -5.81 -4.69
C SER A 79 0.88 -6.55 -5.24
N ASN A 80 1.78 -7.02 -4.37
CA ASN A 80 2.90 -7.88 -4.74
C ASN A 80 3.16 -8.90 -3.61
N GLU A 81 3.62 -10.10 -3.97
CA GLU A 81 3.96 -11.16 -3.02
C GLU A 81 5.06 -10.70 -2.04
N GLU A 82 6.12 -10.09 -2.57
CA GLU A 82 7.23 -9.55 -1.75
C GLU A 82 6.79 -8.48 -0.76
N ASN A 83 5.71 -7.74 -1.05
CA ASN A 83 5.29 -6.64 -0.19
C ASN A 83 4.75 -7.13 1.15
N THR A 84 4.16 -8.33 1.22
CA THR A 84 3.56 -8.82 2.47
C THR A 84 4.58 -8.84 3.61
N MET A 85 5.75 -9.42 3.36
CA MET A 85 6.82 -9.46 4.35
C MET A 85 7.53 -8.12 4.54
N ARG A 86 7.66 -7.30 3.49
CA ARG A 86 8.23 -5.95 3.59
C ARG A 86 7.39 -5.03 4.46
N VAL A 87 6.06 -5.07 4.30
CA VAL A 87 5.11 -4.32 5.12
C VAL A 87 5.14 -4.83 6.55
N PHE A 88 5.25 -6.15 6.77
CA PHE A 88 5.41 -6.70 8.12
C PHE A 88 6.68 -6.17 8.82
N THR A 89 7.83 -6.21 8.14
CA THR A 89 9.08 -5.64 8.68
C THR A 89 8.97 -4.14 8.93
N TRP A 90 8.36 -3.38 8.01
CA TRP A 90 8.12 -1.97 8.22
C TRP A 90 7.23 -1.71 9.44
N LEU A 91 6.16 -2.51 9.63
CA LEU A 91 5.22 -2.36 10.74
C LEU A 91 5.92 -2.57 12.09
N GLN A 92 6.83 -3.54 12.18
CA GLN A 92 7.62 -3.79 13.40
C GLN A 92 8.40 -2.56 13.86
N SER A 93 8.92 -1.77 12.92
CA SER A 93 9.64 -0.52 13.22
C SER A 93 8.74 0.70 13.41
N ASN A 94 7.44 0.62 13.07
CA ASN A 94 6.52 1.76 13.01
C ASN A 94 5.24 1.55 13.84
N VAL A 95 5.26 0.65 14.82
CA VAL A 95 4.11 0.32 15.70
C VAL A 95 3.51 1.56 16.35
N GLN A 96 4.36 2.43 16.91
CA GLN A 96 3.91 3.63 17.63
C GLN A 96 3.16 4.58 16.70
N GLN A 97 3.76 4.94 15.55
CA GLN A 97 3.14 5.84 14.58
C GLN A 97 1.84 5.26 14.02
N THR A 98 1.84 3.96 13.71
CA THR A 98 0.66 3.24 13.23
C THR A 98 -0.47 3.30 14.25
N THR A 99 -0.16 3.05 15.53
CA THR A 99 -1.15 3.07 16.60
C THR A 99 -1.70 4.47 16.85
N THR A 100 -0.85 5.50 16.76
CA THR A 100 -1.28 6.91 16.89
C THR A 100 -2.27 7.30 15.80
N THR A 101 -1.99 6.95 14.54
CA THR A 101 -2.81 7.40 13.40
C THR A 101 -4.03 6.51 13.14
N LEU A 102 -3.89 5.20 13.28
CA LEU A 102 -4.96 4.23 12.98
C LEU A 102 -5.69 3.70 14.23
N GLY A 103 -5.25 4.09 15.43
CA GLY A 103 -5.76 3.60 16.71
C GLY A 103 -5.26 2.21 17.11
N SER A 104 -4.76 1.41 16.17
CA SER A 104 -4.14 0.11 16.41
C SER A 104 -3.33 -0.36 15.19
N VAL A 105 -2.49 -1.39 15.38
CA VAL A 105 -1.81 -2.07 14.26
C VAL A 105 -2.68 -3.09 13.53
N SER A 106 -3.86 -3.40 14.10
CA SER A 106 -4.76 -4.46 13.63
C SER A 106 -5.14 -4.34 12.14
N PRO A 107 -5.42 -3.14 11.58
CA PRO A 107 -5.76 -3.04 10.15
C PRO A 107 -4.66 -3.59 9.24
N ILE A 108 -3.40 -3.27 9.52
CA ILE A 108 -2.25 -3.74 8.73
C ILE A 108 -1.99 -5.22 9.00
N LEU A 109 -2.04 -5.64 10.28
CA LEU A 109 -1.78 -7.02 10.66
C LEU A 109 -2.84 -7.99 10.09
N ASN A 110 -4.10 -7.60 10.06
CA ASN A 110 -5.19 -8.39 9.48
C ASN A 110 -4.97 -8.64 7.98
N GLU A 111 -4.50 -7.62 7.26
CA GLU A 111 -4.19 -7.73 5.84
C GLU A 111 -3.01 -8.68 5.58
N ILE A 112 -1.95 -8.58 6.39
CA ILE A 112 -0.79 -9.47 6.31
C ILE A 112 -1.19 -10.92 6.62
N THR A 113 -1.89 -11.14 7.73
CA THR A 113 -2.29 -12.49 8.16
C THR A 113 -3.26 -13.15 7.17
N ALA A 114 -4.24 -12.41 6.65
CA ALA A 114 -5.13 -12.90 5.60
C ALA A 114 -4.34 -13.38 4.37
N ARG A 115 -3.29 -12.65 3.98
CA ARG A 115 -2.45 -13.04 2.84
C ARG A 115 -1.61 -14.29 3.12
N LEU A 116 -0.95 -14.36 4.27
CA LEU A 116 -0.12 -15.51 4.66
C LEU A 116 -0.94 -16.80 4.83
N LEU A 117 -2.15 -16.70 5.39
CA LEU A 117 -3.04 -17.85 5.53
C LEU A 117 -3.45 -18.42 4.17
N ASN A 118 -3.72 -17.56 3.18
CA ASN A 118 -4.05 -18.00 1.83
C ASN A 118 -2.87 -18.74 1.17
N GLU A 119 -1.64 -18.26 1.34
CA GLU A 119 -0.44 -18.91 0.79
C GLU A 119 -0.17 -20.27 1.45
N ALA A 120 -0.36 -20.37 2.77
CA ALA A 120 -0.26 -21.64 3.50
C ALA A 120 -1.33 -22.65 3.04
N GLN A 121 -2.57 -22.19 2.82
CA GLN A 121 -3.66 -23.03 2.31
C GLN A 121 -3.36 -23.56 0.90
N ILE A 122 -2.84 -22.74 -0.01
CA ILE A 122 -2.47 -23.20 -1.37
C ILE A 122 -1.39 -24.28 -1.30
N THR A 123 -0.37 -24.07 -0.47
CA THR A 123 0.75 -25.02 -0.32
C THR A 123 0.30 -26.37 0.24
N GLN A 124 -0.76 -26.42 1.06
CA GLN A 124 -1.30 -27.67 1.60
C GLN A 124 -1.91 -28.58 0.51
N TYR A 125 -2.32 -28.04 -0.64
CA TYR A 125 -2.92 -28.78 -1.75
C TYR A 125 -2.00 -28.90 -2.98
N SER A 126 -0.73 -28.49 -2.86
CA SER A 126 0.30 -28.56 -3.91
C SER A 126 1.21 -29.77 -3.70
#